data_AF-A0A0H5QJC6-F1
#
_entry.id   AF-A0A0H5QJC6-F1
#
_cell.length_a   1.000
_cell.length_b   1.000
_cell.length_c   1.000
_cell.angle_alpha   90.00
_cell.angle_beta   90.00
_cell.angle_gamma   90.00
#
_symmetry.space_group_name_H-M   'P 1'
#
loop_
_entity.id
_entity.type
_entity.pdbx_description
1 polymer ?
#
loop_
_entity_poly.entity_id
_entity_poly.type
_entity_poly.pdbx_seq_one_letter_code
_entity_poly.pdbx_strand_id
1 'polypeptide(L)'
;MLRHRLRNRWSDFRNIHTVAVGISGGVDSSASAVLLKREGYNVIGVHMTNWSHDIEDGNQCEGRRDAEIAEEVCRQLRIPFHRVAFQKEYWSSVFTEFITGLQQGFTPNPDVTCNAKVKFSLFRQYCTDELGAHSVATGHFARIFPGPTLVRGADTSVDQSYFLAQVPRQNFTNVLFPVGHLSKAAVREVAIQEKLITANRPTSTGLCFVGKRRRFPEFLRQFVAETPGRFVDADGRPIGRQHQGQMFYTIGQRARISGLTEAHFVSRKDGDNIHVVPGRSHPDLFCETIICSHLNWIDGDLPAEVDTRDGFQCLLSVRYRSELGRCSLRRLSDGRFEVAMRDLHRAVTPGQTSVFYSSTGVCFGSAFVDETGPSLYAQGRSVPIGCSGDLIIRP
;
A
#
# COMPACT_ATOMS: atom_id res chain seq x y z
N MET A 1 9.29 6.38 -64.61
CA MET A 1 9.90 6.94 -63.38
C MET A 1 8.88 7.41 -62.32
N LEU A 2 7.65 6.87 -62.26
CA LEU A 2 6.64 7.27 -61.25
C LEU A 2 5.94 6.09 -60.54
N ARG A 3 6.44 4.86 -60.66
CA ARG A 3 5.87 3.65 -59.99
C ARG A 3 6.74 3.06 -58.88
N HIS A 4 7.90 3.67 -58.60
CA HIS A 4 8.82 3.22 -57.54
C HIS A 4 8.93 4.18 -56.34
N ARG A 5 8.20 5.30 -56.33
CA ARG A 5 8.20 6.27 -55.21
C ARG A 5 7.00 6.15 -54.25
N LEU A 6 6.10 5.19 -54.45
CA LEU A 6 4.92 4.99 -53.59
C LEU A 6 4.99 3.76 -52.69
N ARG A 7 6.04 2.94 -52.78
CA ARG A 7 6.16 1.69 -52.00
C ARG A 7 6.89 1.86 -50.65
N ASN A 8 7.50 3.02 -50.39
CA ASN A 8 8.26 3.31 -49.15
C ASN A 8 7.62 4.39 -48.25
N ARG A 9 6.31 4.68 -48.42
CA ARG A 9 5.56 5.53 -47.46
C ARG A 9 4.80 4.75 -46.39
N TRP A 10 4.78 3.41 -46.49
CA TRP A 10 4.13 2.51 -45.53
C TRP A 10 5.11 1.91 -44.51
N SER A 11 6.42 2.14 -44.66
CA SER A 11 7.44 1.74 -43.68
C SER A 11 7.60 2.76 -42.54
N ASP A 12 6.89 3.89 -42.58
CA ASP A 12 6.86 4.92 -41.54
C ASP A 12 5.72 4.74 -40.53
N PHE A 13 4.98 3.63 -40.56
CA PHE A 13 4.28 3.13 -39.37
C PHE A 13 5.33 2.62 -38.37
N ARG A 14 6.12 3.55 -37.82
CA ARG A 14 6.91 3.32 -36.62
C ARG A 14 5.97 2.70 -35.59
N ASN A 15 6.36 1.57 -35.01
CA ASN A 15 5.68 0.92 -33.88
C ASN A 15 5.30 1.98 -32.84
N ILE A 16 4.06 2.48 -32.89
CA ILE A 16 3.58 3.43 -31.90
C ILE A 16 3.57 2.65 -30.59
N HIS A 17 4.32 3.16 -29.60
CA HIS A 17 4.48 2.46 -28.34
C HIS A 17 3.13 2.40 -27.62
N THR A 18 2.54 1.20 -27.60
CA THR A 18 1.28 0.91 -26.89
C THR A 18 1.47 0.84 -25.38
N VAL A 19 0.68 1.61 -24.64
CA VAL A 19 0.65 1.63 -23.16
C VAL A 19 -0.75 1.27 -22.67
N ALA A 20 -0.85 0.20 -21.88
CA ALA A 20 -2.08 -0.14 -21.17
C ALA A 20 -2.14 0.57 -19.81
N VAL A 21 -3.20 1.33 -19.56
CA VAL A 21 -3.37 2.13 -18.35
C VAL A 21 -4.47 1.51 -17.49
N GLY A 22 -4.16 1.20 -16.23
CA GLY A 22 -5.16 0.77 -15.26
C GLY A 22 -6.09 1.93 -14.88
N ILE A 23 -7.34 1.90 -15.33
CA ILE A 23 -8.35 2.93 -15.08
C ILE A 23 -9.30 2.47 -13.96
N SER A 24 -9.13 3.02 -12.76
CA SER A 24 -9.93 2.62 -11.58
C SER A 24 -11.23 3.42 -11.40
N GLY A 25 -11.60 4.28 -12.35
CA GLY A 25 -12.66 5.28 -12.17
C GLY A 25 -12.25 6.49 -11.29
N GLY A 26 -10.97 6.58 -10.93
CA GLY A 26 -10.40 7.70 -10.16
C GLY A 26 -9.76 8.78 -11.04
N VAL A 27 -9.57 9.97 -10.46
CA VAL A 27 -8.96 11.12 -11.17
C VAL A 27 -7.50 10.84 -11.59
N ASP A 28 -6.74 10.12 -10.77
CA ASP A 28 -5.30 9.92 -10.98
C ASP A 28 -5.00 9.03 -12.19
N SER A 29 -5.72 7.91 -12.31
CA SER A 29 -5.61 7.04 -13.48
C SER A 29 -6.14 7.71 -14.75
N SER A 30 -7.19 8.53 -14.62
CA SER A 30 -7.77 9.27 -15.75
C SER A 30 -6.78 10.30 -16.29
N ALA A 31 -6.17 11.10 -15.41
CA ALA A 31 -5.12 12.04 -15.78
C ALA A 31 -3.87 11.33 -16.33
N SER A 32 -3.53 10.15 -15.81
CA SER A 32 -2.42 9.35 -16.36
C SER A 32 -2.65 8.99 -17.83
N ALA A 33 -3.86 8.58 -18.20
CA ALA A 33 -4.22 8.29 -19.58
C ALA A 33 -4.16 9.54 -20.48
N VAL A 34 -4.59 10.70 -19.97
CA VAL A 34 -4.45 11.98 -20.67
C VAL A 34 -2.99 12.30 -20.96
N LEU A 35 -2.13 12.23 -19.94
CA LEU A 35 -0.72 12.60 -20.06
C LEU A 35 -0.01 11.73 -21.09
N LEU A 36 -0.22 10.40 -21.03
CA LEU A 36 0.34 9.47 -22.01
C LEU A 36 -0.18 9.74 -23.43
N LYS A 37 -1.47 10.05 -23.57
CA LYS A 37 -2.02 10.40 -24.88
C LYS A 37 -1.41 11.70 -25.43
N ARG A 38 -1.21 12.71 -24.59
CA ARG A 38 -0.55 13.98 -24.95
C ARG A 38 0.91 13.78 -25.35
N GLU A 39 1.59 12.80 -24.77
CA GLU A 39 2.96 12.38 -25.14
C GLU A 39 3.02 11.55 -26.44
N GLY A 40 1.89 11.19 -27.03
CA GLY A 40 1.82 10.51 -28.32
C GLY A 40 1.83 8.98 -28.27
N TYR A 41 1.65 8.38 -27.09
CA TYR A 41 1.51 6.92 -26.96
C TYR A 41 0.20 6.41 -27.55
N ASN A 42 0.18 5.15 -27.97
CA ASN A 42 -1.04 4.42 -28.27
C ASN A 42 -1.64 3.90 -26.95
N VAL A 43 -2.60 4.62 -26.39
CA VAL A 43 -3.12 4.33 -25.05
C VAL A 43 -4.32 3.38 -25.10
N ILE A 44 -4.31 2.35 -24.26
CA ILE A 44 -5.43 1.44 -24.01
C ILE A 44 -5.86 1.58 -22.55
N GLY A 45 -7.13 1.81 -22.28
CA GLY A 45 -7.68 1.81 -20.92
C GLY A 45 -8.11 0.41 -20.50
N VAL A 46 -7.75 0.00 -19.28
CA VAL A 46 -8.12 -1.31 -18.74
C VAL A 46 -8.66 -1.17 -17.32
N HIS A 47 -9.86 -1.68 -17.06
CA HIS A 47 -10.47 -1.70 -15.74
C HIS A 47 -10.41 -3.10 -15.12
N MET A 48 -9.85 -3.19 -13.91
CA MET A 48 -9.80 -4.43 -13.12
C MET A 48 -10.99 -4.51 -12.17
N THR A 49 -11.72 -5.61 -12.21
CA THR A 49 -12.74 -5.94 -11.20
C THR A 49 -12.16 -6.99 -10.25
N ASN A 50 -11.76 -6.57 -9.05
CA ASN A 50 -11.08 -7.44 -8.07
C ASN A 50 -11.99 -7.87 -6.91
N TRP A 51 -13.14 -7.21 -6.75
CA TRP A 51 -14.12 -7.52 -5.72
C TRP A 51 -15.51 -7.23 -6.27
N SER A 52 -16.49 -8.08 -5.94
CA SER A 52 -17.89 -7.82 -6.21
C SER A 52 -18.68 -7.88 -4.90
N HIS A 53 -19.47 -6.84 -4.64
CA HIS A 53 -20.37 -6.79 -3.47
C HIS A 53 -21.71 -7.48 -3.74
N ASP A 54 -21.77 -8.40 -4.69
CA ASP A 54 -23.00 -8.89 -5.31
C ASP A 54 -23.90 -9.74 -4.38
N ILE A 55 -23.61 -9.80 -3.07
CA ILE A 55 -24.33 -10.64 -2.12
C ILE A 55 -25.15 -9.84 -1.09
N GLU A 56 -24.93 -8.54 -0.88
CA GLU A 56 -25.66 -7.81 0.17
C GLU A 56 -26.07 -6.39 -0.24
N ASP A 57 -27.39 -6.21 -0.29
CA ASP A 57 -28.17 -5.01 -0.60
C ASP A 57 -28.32 -4.65 -2.08
N GLY A 58 -29.58 -4.63 -2.55
CA GLY A 58 -30.03 -4.15 -3.87
C GLY A 58 -29.79 -2.65 -4.14
N ASN A 59 -28.74 -2.08 -3.56
CA ASN A 59 -28.20 -0.77 -3.89
C ASN A 59 -27.07 -0.94 -4.91
N GLN A 60 -27.00 -0.02 -5.89
CA GLN A 60 -25.99 -0.05 -6.96
C GLN A 60 -24.58 -0.27 -6.41
N CYS A 61 -23.98 -1.41 -6.77
CA CYS A 61 -22.62 -1.80 -6.38
C CYS A 61 -21.61 -0.71 -6.78
N GLU A 62 -20.86 -0.15 -5.82
CA GLU A 62 -19.85 0.90 -6.06
C GLU A 62 -18.85 0.48 -7.16
N GLY A 63 -18.48 -0.81 -7.20
CA GLY A 63 -17.58 -1.36 -8.22
C GLY A 63 -18.17 -1.33 -9.64
N ARG A 64 -19.49 -1.51 -9.80
CA ARG A 64 -20.17 -1.36 -11.09
C ARG A 64 -20.08 0.09 -11.57
N ARG A 65 -20.28 1.04 -10.66
CA ARG A 65 -20.19 2.47 -10.95
C ARG A 65 -18.77 2.90 -11.31
N ASP A 66 -17.75 2.34 -10.66
CA ASP A 66 -16.35 2.64 -11.00
C ASP A 66 -15.96 2.10 -12.39
N ALA A 67 -16.49 0.93 -12.79
CA ALA A 67 -16.30 0.39 -14.13
C ALA A 67 -16.96 1.26 -15.21
N GLU A 68 -18.22 1.67 -14.99
CA GLU A 68 -18.95 2.58 -15.89
C GLU A 68 -18.23 3.93 -16.06
N ILE A 69 -17.68 4.47 -14.96
CA ILE A 69 -16.89 5.70 -14.99
C ILE A 69 -15.57 5.49 -15.75
N ALA A 70 -14.92 4.35 -15.57
CA ALA A 70 -13.69 4.03 -16.30
C ALA A 70 -13.93 3.94 -17.81
N GLU A 71 -15.04 3.30 -18.21
CA GLU A 71 -15.49 3.23 -19.60
C GLU A 71 -15.79 4.62 -20.17
N GLU A 72 -16.52 5.45 -19.42
CA GLU A 72 -16.83 6.84 -19.81
C GLU A 72 -15.56 7.68 -19.99
N VAL A 73 -14.57 7.57 -19.10
CA VAL A 73 -13.27 8.23 -19.28
C VAL A 73 -12.60 7.80 -20.58
N CYS A 74 -12.58 6.49 -20.86
CA CYS A 74 -11.98 5.98 -22.10
C CYS A 74 -12.73 6.48 -23.34
N ARG A 75 -14.06 6.58 -23.27
CA ARG A 75 -14.92 7.16 -24.32
C ARG A 75 -14.62 8.65 -24.54
N GLN A 76 -14.53 9.45 -23.47
CA GLN A 76 -14.16 10.88 -23.55
C GLN A 76 -12.78 11.04 -24.21
N LEU A 77 -11.84 10.19 -23.84
CA LEU A 77 -10.48 10.18 -24.38
C LEU A 77 -10.36 9.49 -25.74
N ARG A 78 -11.42 8.87 -26.27
CA ARG A 78 -11.39 8.10 -27.54
C ARG A 78 -10.25 7.07 -27.56
N ILE A 79 -10.08 6.33 -26.48
CA ILE A 79 -9.13 5.22 -26.35
C ILE A 79 -9.89 3.89 -26.19
N PRO A 80 -9.32 2.76 -26.64
CA PRO A 80 -9.94 1.45 -26.41
C PRO A 80 -10.12 1.16 -24.92
N PHE A 81 -11.19 0.47 -24.57
CA PHE A 81 -11.51 0.09 -23.20
C PHE A 81 -11.62 -1.43 -23.08
N HIS A 82 -10.94 -2.00 -22.09
CA HIS A 82 -11.03 -3.41 -21.74
C HIS A 82 -11.40 -3.57 -20.28
N ARG A 83 -12.14 -4.64 -19.98
CA ARG A 83 -12.45 -5.04 -18.61
C ARG A 83 -11.88 -6.42 -18.34
N VAL A 84 -11.23 -6.57 -17.21
CA VAL A 84 -10.68 -7.84 -16.74
C VAL A 84 -11.12 -8.10 -15.30
N ALA A 85 -11.33 -9.36 -14.97
CA ALA A 85 -11.84 -9.85 -13.71
C ALA A 85 -10.74 -10.66 -13.01
N PHE A 86 -10.34 -10.25 -11.79
CA PHE A 86 -9.35 -10.95 -10.97
C PHE A 86 -9.91 -11.29 -9.58
N GLN A 87 -11.24 -11.43 -9.44
CA GLN A 87 -11.85 -11.66 -8.13
C GLN A 87 -11.38 -12.95 -7.46
N LYS A 88 -11.19 -14.03 -8.24
CA LYS A 88 -10.77 -15.33 -7.71
C LYS A 88 -9.35 -15.24 -7.15
N GLU A 89 -8.46 -14.62 -7.90
CA GLU A 89 -7.05 -14.44 -7.56
C GLU A 89 -6.88 -13.45 -6.41
N TYR A 90 -7.66 -12.37 -6.41
CA TYR A 90 -7.71 -11.41 -5.31
C TYR A 90 -8.18 -12.08 -4.01
N TRP A 91 -9.25 -12.87 -4.09
CA TRP A 91 -9.77 -13.59 -2.94
C TRP A 91 -8.71 -14.52 -2.35
N SER A 92 -8.11 -15.39 -3.18
CA SER A 92 -7.15 -16.40 -2.72
C SER A 92 -5.84 -15.81 -2.23
N SER A 93 -5.32 -14.78 -2.91
CA SER A 93 -3.93 -14.34 -2.74
C SER A 93 -3.77 -13.04 -1.96
N VAL A 94 -4.86 -12.30 -1.74
CA VAL A 94 -4.86 -11.03 -0.98
C VAL A 94 -5.81 -11.12 0.21
N PHE A 95 -7.07 -11.48 -0.05
CA PHE A 95 -8.10 -11.43 0.98
C PHE A 95 -7.94 -12.55 2.03
N THR A 96 -7.71 -13.79 1.60
CA THR A 96 -7.49 -14.92 2.52
C THR A 96 -6.28 -14.65 3.42
N GLU A 97 -5.15 -14.21 2.87
CA GLU A 97 -3.95 -13.88 3.66
C GLU A 97 -4.22 -12.75 4.67
N PHE A 98 -4.98 -11.74 4.26
CA PHE A 98 -5.38 -10.65 5.15
C PHE A 98 -6.20 -11.15 6.33
N ILE A 99 -7.22 -11.98 6.09
CA ILE A 99 -8.07 -12.54 7.14
C ILE A 99 -7.28 -13.49 8.05
N THR A 100 -6.45 -14.37 7.49
CA THR A 100 -5.61 -15.27 8.28
C THR A 100 -4.65 -14.50 9.18
N GLY A 101 -4.00 -13.45 8.68
CA GLY A 101 -3.13 -12.61 9.50
C GLY A 101 -3.88 -11.92 10.64
N LEU A 102 -5.07 -11.37 10.39
CA LEU A 102 -5.91 -10.78 11.44
C LEU A 102 -6.29 -11.79 12.53
N GLN A 103 -6.61 -13.03 12.16
CA GLN A 103 -6.92 -14.11 13.10
C GLN A 103 -5.71 -14.51 13.96
N GLN A 104 -4.50 -14.38 13.41
CA GLN A 104 -3.23 -14.58 14.13
C GLN A 104 -2.82 -13.37 15.00
N GLY A 105 -3.62 -12.31 15.03
CA GLY A 105 -3.34 -11.09 15.79
C GLY A 105 -2.49 -10.05 15.04
N PHE A 106 -2.01 -10.37 13.85
CA PHE A 106 -1.30 -9.43 12.97
C PHE A 106 -2.23 -8.35 12.41
N THR A 107 -1.65 -7.29 11.84
CA THR A 107 -2.39 -6.28 11.07
C THR A 107 -1.80 -6.17 9.67
N PRO A 108 -2.14 -7.10 8.76
CA PRO A 108 -1.64 -7.09 7.38
C PRO A 108 -2.10 -5.87 6.58
N ASN A 109 -1.31 -5.46 5.58
CA ASN A 109 -1.68 -4.40 4.64
C ASN A 109 -2.06 -4.99 3.26
N PRO A 110 -3.36 -5.14 2.95
CA PRO A 110 -3.79 -5.81 1.74
C PRO A 110 -3.55 -4.98 0.47
N ASP A 111 -3.35 -3.66 0.58
CA ASP A 111 -3.03 -2.82 -0.57
C ASP A 111 -1.60 -3.06 -1.06
N VAL A 112 -0.65 -3.32 -0.15
CA VAL A 112 0.72 -3.73 -0.50
C VAL A 112 0.67 -5.05 -1.27
N THR A 113 -0.04 -6.05 -0.74
CA THR A 113 -0.18 -7.36 -1.38
C THR A 113 -0.92 -7.29 -2.72
N CYS A 114 -1.98 -6.48 -2.82
CA CYS A 114 -2.73 -6.24 -4.06
C CYS A 114 -1.85 -5.65 -5.16
N ASN A 115 -0.98 -4.68 -4.83
CA ASN A 115 -0.04 -4.14 -5.80
C ASN A 115 0.93 -5.22 -6.29
N ALA A 116 1.56 -5.97 -5.38
CA ALA A 116 2.53 -7.00 -5.72
C ALA A 116 1.93 -8.16 -6.55
N LYS A 117 0.77 -8.67 -6.12
CA LYS A 117 0.19 -9.92 -6.68
C LYS A 117 -0.86 -9.71 -7.77
N VAL A 118 -1.54 -8.56 -7.80
CA VAL A 118 -2.60 -8.31 -8.78
C VAL A 118 -2.16 -7.24 -9.77
N LYS A 119 -1.89 -6.01 -9.33
CA LYS A 119 -1.65 -4.88 -10.25
C LYS A 119 -0.34 -5.00 -11.03
N PHE A 120 0.75 -5.44 -10.41
CA PHE A 120 2.05 -5.54 -11.10
C PHE A 120 2.44 -6.97 -11.46
N SER A 121 1.56 -7.94 -11.20
CA SER A 121 1.71 -9.32 -11.64
C SER A 121 0.62 -9.67 -12.65
N LEU A 122 -0.58 -10.06 -12.21
CA LEU A 122 -1.68 -10.51 -13.09
C LEU A 122 -2.11 -9.45 -14.12
N PHE A 123 -2.33 -8.21 -13.69
CA PHE A 123 -2.72 -7.13 -14.58
C PHE A 123 -1.64 -6.81 -15.59
N ARG A 124 -0.37 -6.77 -15.14
CA ARG A 124 0.76 -6.54 -16.03
C ARG A 124 0.84 -7.62 -17.10
N GLN A 125 0.74 -8.88 -16.69
CA GLN A 125 0.76 -10.04 -17.59
C GLN A 125 -0.40 -9.99 -18.58
N TYR A 126 -1.62 -9.73 -18.12
CA TYR A 126 -2.79 -9.57 -18.99
C TYR A 126 -2.56 -8.47 -20.04
N CYS A 127 -2.03 -7.32 -19.64
CA CYS A 127 -1.77 -6.22 -20.56
C CYS A 127 -0.69 -6.56 -21.61
N THR A 128 0.38 -7.27 -21.22
CA THR A 128 1.45 -7.64 -22.16
C THR A 128 1.04 -8.77 -23.09
N ASP A 129 0.45 -9.83 -22.53
CA ASP A 129 0.27 -11.10 -23.22
C ASP A 129 -1.02 -11.10 -24.05
N GLU A 130 -2.11 -10.55 -23.50
CA GLU A 130 -3.43 -10.56 -24.15
C GLU A 130 -3.69 -9.30 -24.99
N LEU A 131 -3.19 -8.14 -24.55
CA LEU A 131 -3.42 -6.86 -25.25
C LEU A 131 -2.23 -6.40 -26.09
N GLY A 132 -1.09 -7.10 -26.02
CA GLY A 132 0.12 -6.73 -26.76
C GLY A 132 0.68 -5.36 -26.36
N ALA A 133 0.44 -4.90 -25.12
CA ALA A 133 0.96 -3.62 -24.66
C ALA A 133 2.47 -3.71 -24.40
N HIS A 134 3.22 -2.72 -24.87
CA HIS A 134 4.67 -2.64 -24.64
C HIS A 134 4.99 -2.16 -23.22
N SER A 135 4.08 -1.44 -22.59
CA SER A 135 4.22 -0.93 -21.22
C SER A 135 2.89 -0.85 -20.50
N VAL A 136 2.96 -0.82 -19.17
CA VAL A 136 1.80 -0.70 -18.29
C VAL A 136 1.92 0.56 -17.47
N ALA A 137 0.82 1.29 -17.30
CA ALA A 137 0.78 2.50 -16.48
C ALA A 137 -0.33 2.45 -15.44
N THR A 138 -0.10 3.14 -14.33
CA THR A 138 -1.10 3.32 -13.28
C THR A 138 -1.03 4.75 -12.74
N GLY A 139 -2.10 5.20 -12.09
CA GLY A 139 -2.17 6.52 -11.44
C GLY A 139 -1.47 6.61 -10.09
N HIS A 140 -0.43 5.80 -9.83
CA HIS A 140 0.28 5.88 -8.55
C HIS A 140 1.21 7.09 -8.51
N PHE A 141 1.24 7.80 -7.38
CA PHE A 141 2.20 8.86 -7.09
C PHE A 141 3.55 8.27 -6.65
N ALA A 142 4.26 7.66 -7.60
CA ALA A 142 5.62 7.17 -7.44
C ALA A 142 6.38 7.39 -8.74
N ARG A 143 7.69 7.18 -8.75
CA ARG A 143 8.52 7.32 -9.95
C ARG A 143 9.37 6.08 -10.15
N ILE A 144 9.74 5.82 -11.40
CA ILE A 144 10.66 4.74 -11.79
C ILE A 144 11.86 5.41 -12.46
N PHE A 145 13.03 5.44 -11.79
CA PHE A 145 14.19 6.18 -12.28
C PHE A 145 15.53 5.81 -11.58
N PRO A 146 16.64 5.60 -12.32
CA PRO A 146 16.72 5.16 -13.73
C PRO A 146 16.46 3.64 -13.83
N GLY A 147 15.74 3.18 -14.86
CA GLY A 147 15.36 1.75 -14.96
C GLY A 147 14.37 1.33 -13.85
N PRO A 148 14.23 0.03 -13.51
CA PRO A 148 13.21 -0.49 -12.58
C PRO A 148 13.50 -0.17 -11.09
N THR A 149 14.09 1.00 -10.81
CA THR A 149 14.30 1.52 -9.46
C THR A 149 13.13 2.38 -9.04
N LEU A 150 12.46 1.98 -7.97
CA LEU A 150 11.32 2.69 -7.40
C LEU A 150 11.81 3.91 -6.61
N VAL A 151 11.22 5.07 -6.89
CA VAL A 151 11.54 6.34 -6.23
C VAL A 151 10.25 6.96 -5.74
N ARG A 152 10.33 7.65 -4.60
CA ARG A 152 9.19 8.41 -4.04
C ARG A 152 8.63 9.40 -5.06
N GLY A 153 7.31 9.60 -5.00
CA GLY A 153 6.63 10.66 -5.72
C GLY A 153 7.21 12.03 -5.39
N ALA A 154 7.18 12.97 -6.34
CA ALA A 154 7.69 14.32 -6.13
C ALA A 154 6.91 15.07 -5.02
N ASP A 155 5.60 14.84 -4.95
CA ASP A 155 4.74 15.31 -3.86
C ASP A 155 4.69 14.26 -2.74
N THR A 156 5.48 14.47 -1.68
CA THR A 156 5.61 13.52 -0.57
C THR A 156 4.34 13.36 0.26
N SER A 157 3.35 14.26 0.13
CA SER A 157 2.08 14.18 0.88
C SER A 157 1.11 13.13 0.31
N VAL A 158 1.31 12.78 -0.96
CA VAL A 158 0.52 11.79 -1.70
C VAL A 158 1.37 10.66 -2.27
N ASP A 159 2.68 10.64 -2.00
CA ASP A 159 3.60 9.58 -2.38
C ASP A 159 3.06 8.19 -2.04
N GLN A 160 3.08 7.27 -3.00
CA GLN A 160 2.54 5.92 -2.90
C GLN A 160 3.60 4.83 -3.05
N SER A 161 4.89 5.19 -3.09
CA SER A 161 5.99 4.22 -3.16
C SER A 161 5.95 3.16 -2.03
N TYR A 162 5.44 3.53 -0.84
CA TYR A 162 5.19 2.59 0.26
C TYR A 162 4.35 1.37 -0.16
N PHE A 163 3.26 1.60 -0.90
CA PHE A 163 2.36 0.52 -1.33
C PHE A 163 2.93 -0.34 -2.46
N LEU A 164 4.01 0.13 -3.10
CA LEU A 164 4.67 -0.52 -4.22
C LEU A 164 5.94 -1.25 -3.79
N ALA A 165 6.39 -1.09 -2.54
CA ALA A 165 7.69 -1.56 -2.07
C ALA A 165 7.85 -3.10 -2.06
N GLN A 166 6.73 -3.84 -2.06
CA GLN A 166 6.73 -5.31 -2.13
C GLN A 166 6.60 -5.85 -3.58
N VAL A 167 6.49 -4.96 -4.57
CA VAL A 167 6.49 -5.37 -5.99
C VAL A 167 7.91 -5.82 -6.36
N PRO A 168 8.10 -7.04 -6.92
CA PRO A 168 9.41 -7.50 -7.35
C PRO A 168 10.02 -6.57 -8.41
N ARG A 169 11.34 -6.31 -8.34
CA ARG A 169 12.07 -5.41 -9.25
C ARG A 169 11.72 -5.64 -10.72
N GLN A 170 11.72 -6.90 -11.15
CA GLN A 170 11.44 -7.29 -12.54
C GLN A 170 10.07 -6.81 -13.03
N ASN A 171 9.09 -6.68 -12.14
CA ASN A 171 7.73 -6.27 -12.47
C ASN A 171 7.61 -4.76 -12.71
N PHE A 172 8.63 -3.97 -12.37
CA PHE A 172 8.74 -2.55 -12.77
C PHE A 172 9.32 -2.36 -14.18
N THR A 173 9.77 -3.42 -14.84
CA THR A 173 10.21 -3.34 -16.24
C THR A 173 9.04 -2.91 -17.12
N ASN A 174 9.24 -1.84 -17.90
CA ASN A 174 8.23 -1.22 -18.76
C ASN A 174 6.98 -0.74 -18.02
N VAL A 175 7.16 -0.24 -16.79
CA VAL A 175 6.10 0.39 -15.99
C VAL A 175 6.25 1.91 -16.02
N LEU A 176 5.13 2.61 -16.16
CA LEU A 176 5.06 4.07 -16.14
C LEU A 176 4.16 4.58 -15.00
N PHE A 177 4.60 5.66 -14.36
CA PHE A 177 3.81 6.42 -13.38
C PHE A 177 3.68 7.88 -13.84
N PRO A 178 2.75 8.18 -14.76
CA PRO A 178 2.71 9.49 -15.43
C PRO A 178 2.49 10.65 -14.46
N VAL A 179 1.80 10.41 -13.33
CA VAL A 179 1.51 11.44 -12.32
C VAL A 179 2.59 11.59 -11.25
N GLY A 180 3.62 10.73 -11.26
CA GLY A 180 4.63 10.66 -10.19
C GLY A 180 5.46 11.92 -9.95
N HIS A 181 5.55 12.80 -10.96
CA HIS A 181 6.27 14.07 -10.91
C HIS A 181 5.37 15.28 -10.63
N LEU A 182 4.05 15.07 -10.51
CA LEU A 182 3.05 16.11 -10.36
C LEU A 182 2.57 16.21 -8.91
N SER A 183 2.12 17.41 -8.53
CA SER A 183 1.33 17.58 -7.31
C SER A 183 -0.09 17.05 -7.51
N LYS A 184 -0.78 16.75 -6.40
CA LYS A 184 -2.19 16.33 -6.47
C LYS A 184 -3.09 17.38 -7.14
N ALA A 185 -2.78 18.66 -6.96
CA ALA A 185 -3.51 19.76 -7.58
C ALA A 185 -3.31 19.80 -9.09
N ALA A 186 -2.06 19.63 -9.56
CA ALA A 186 -1.76 19.57 -10.99
C ALA A 186 -2.46 18.40 -11.69
N VAL A 187 -2.53 17.24 -11.04
CA VAL A 187 -3.28 16.07 -11.57
C VAL A 187 -4.77 16.37 -11.73
N ARG A 188 -5.38 17.09 -10.78
CA ARG A 188 -6.78 17.51 -10.91
C ARG A 188 -6.98 18.52 -12.03
N GLU A 189 -6.05 19.45 -12.18
CA GLU A 189 -6.09 20.45 -13.26
C GLU A 189 -6.08 19.79 -14.64
N VAL A 190 -5.25 18.74 -14.85
CA VAL A 190 -5.27 17.94 -16.08
C VAL A 190 -6.66 17.39 -16.37
N ALA A 191 -7.35 16.83 -15.36
CA ALA A 191 -8.69 16.28 -15.52
C ALA A 191 -9.76 17.36 -15.78
N ILE A 192 -9.62 18.54 -15.17
CA ILE A 192 -10.52 19.69 -15.37
C ILE A 192 -10.40 20.22 -16.81
N GLN A 193 -9.17 20.39 -17.30
CA GLN A 193 -8.91 20.88 -18.66
C GLN A 193 -9.49 19.96 -19.74
N GLU A 194 -9.36 18.65 -19.55
CA GLU A 194 -9.96 17.63 -20.44
C GLU A 194 -11.45 17.38 -20.17
N LYS A 195 -12.06 18.12 -19.22
CA LYS A 195 -13.48 18.02 -18.84
C LYS A 195 -13.89 16.58 -18.50
N LEU A 196 -13.01 15.84 -17.82
CA LEU A 196 -13.25 14.44 -17.48
C LEU A 196 -14.34 14.31 -16.41
N ILE A 197 -15.16 13.26 -16.51
CA ILE A 197 -16.18 12.92 -15.50
C ILE A 197 -15.57 12.73 -14.09
N THR A 198 -14.28 12.40 -14.03
CA THR A 198 -13.54 12.15 -12.78
C THR A 198 -12.94 13.41 -12.14
N ALA A 199 -13.00 14.58 -12.79
CA ALA A 199 -12.33 15.80 -12.34
C ALA A 199 -12.68 16.21 -10.90
N ASN A 200 -13.96 16.09 -10.53
CA ASN A 200 -14.46 16.44 -9.19
C ASN A 200 -14.59 15.23 -8.25
N ARG A 201 -14.15 14.04 -8.64
CA ARG A 201 -14.27 12.86 -7.78
C ARG A 201 -13.32 12.98 -6.58
N PRO A 202 -13.80 12.67 -5.36
CA PRO A 202 -12.93 12.57 -4.21
C PRO A 202 -11.92 11.45 -4.41
N THR A 203 -10.73 11.60 -3.85
CA THR A 203 -9.72 10.53 -3.87
C THR A 203 -10.25 9.33 -3.10
N SER A 204 -10.08 8.13 -3.68
CA SER A 204 -10.44 6.88 -3.00
C SER A 204 -9.65 6.76 -1.70
N THR A 205 -10.34 6.46 -0.61
CA THR A 205 -9.75 6.24 0.71
C THR A 205 -10.37 4.97 1.28
N GLY A 206 -9.56 4.17 1.98
CA GLY A 206 -9.97 2.86 2.50
C GLY A 206 -9.63 1.70 1.57
N LEU A 207 -9.82 0.48 2.07
CA LEU A 207 -9.50 -0.77 1.38
C LEU A 207 -10.49 -1.03 0.23
N CYS A 208 -9.98 -1.52 -0.90
CA CYS A 208 -10.76 -1.75 -2.13
C CYS A 208 -12.04 -2.60 -1.92
N PHE A 209 -12.01 -3.58 -1.01
CA PHE A 209 -13.11 -4.52 -0.74
C PHE A 209 -14.02 -4.11 0.42
N VAL A 210 -13.62 -3.10 1.20
CA VAL A 210 -14.46 -2.53 2.27
C VAL A 210 -15.30 -1.38 1.70
N GLY A 211 -14.85 -0.79 0.59
CA GLY A 211 -15.45 0.42 0.01
C GLY A 211 -15.34 1.62 0.97
N LYS A 212 -16.17 2.64 0.77
CA LYS A 212 -16.26 3.79 1.70
C LYS A 212 -16.95 3.48 3.03
N ARG A 213 -17.20 2.21 3.34
CA ARG A 213 -17.97 1.82 4.53
C ARG A 213 -17.21 2.18 5.81
N ARG A 214 -17.85 2.97 6.67
CA ARG A 214 -17.36 3.36 8.01
C ARG A 214 -17.45 2.21 9.04
N ARG A 215 -17.45 0.97 8.58
CA ARG A 215 -17.84 -0.22 9.35
C ARG A 215 -16.89 -1.40 9.11
N PHE A 216 -15.59 -1.14 9.20
CA PHE A 216 -14.56 -2.16 9.06
C PHE A 216 -14.74 -3.33 10.05
N PRO A 217 -15.05 -3.10 11.34
CA PRO A 217 -15.35 -4.20 12.26
C PRO A 217 -16.56 -5.04 11.84
N GLU A 218 -17.64 -4.42 11.33
CA GLU A 218 -18.82 -5.15 10.84
C GLU A 218 -18.52 -5.94 9.57
N PHE A 219 -17.69 -5.41 8.68
CA PHE A 219 -17.19 -6.17 7.53
C PHE A 219 -16.41 -7.41 7.99
N LEU A 220 -15.48 -7.26 8.94
CA LEU A 220 -14.68 -8.37 9.43
C LEU A 220 -15.53 -9.49 10.04
N ARG A 221 -16.61 -9.15 10.76
CA ARG A 221 -17.53 -10.15 11.37
C ARG A 221 -18.16 -11.12 10.38
N GLN A 222 -18.19 -10.79 9.09
CA GLN A 222 -18.69 -11.69 8.06
C GLN A 222 -17.71 -12.84 7.76
N PHE A 223 -16.44 -12.69 8.14
CA PHE A 223 -15.34 -13.60 7.76
C PHE A 223 -14.58 -14.17 8.96
N VAL A 224 -14.67 -13.55 10.14
CA VAL A 224 -13.97 -14.00 11.35
C VAL A 224 -14.93 -14.17 12.51
N ALA A 225 -14.79 -15.29 13.23
CA ALA A 225 -15.51 -15.52 14.48
C ALA A 225 -14.98 -14.60 15.58
N GLU A 226 -15.87 -14.08 16.41
CA GLU A 226 -15.51 -13.33 17.61
C GLU A 226 -14.83 -14.27 18.62
N THR A 227 -13.71 -13.83 19.19
CA THR A 227 -12.93 -14.55 20.21
C THR A 227 -12.77 -13.62 21.42
N PRO A 228 -13.78 -13.58 22.32
CA PRO A 228 -13.78 -12.61 23.40
C PRO A 228 -12.60 -12.78 24.35
N GLY A 229 -12.10 -11.66 24.86
CA GLY A 229 -10.90 -11.64 25.70
C GLY A 229 -10.86 -10.41 26.61
N ARG A 230 -9.79 -10.24 27.37
CA ARG A 230 -9.69 -9.19 28.40
C ARG A 230 -8.78 -8.06 27.94
N PHE A 231 -9.19 -6.83 28.22
CA PHE A 231 -8.22 -5.74 28.30
C PHE A 231 -7.47 -5.84 29.62
N VAL A 232 -6.15 -5.65 29.55
CA VAL A 232 -5.25 -5.65 30.71
C VAL A 232 -4.30 -4.45 30.66
N ASP A 233 -3.80 -3.99 31.80
CA ASP A 233 -2.76 -2.96 31.86
C ASP A 233 -1.38 -3.50 31.43
N ALA A 234 -0.33 -2.67 31.54
CA ALA A 234 1.03 -3.07 31.22
C ALA A 234 1.55 -4.23 32.11
N ASP A 235 1.05 -4.34 33.34
CA ASP A 235 1.37 -5.38 34.33
C ASP A 235 0.47 -6.62 34.22
N GLY A 236 -0.50 -6.63 33.31
CA GLY A 236 -1.46 -7.74 33.13
C GLY A 236 -2.69 -7.68 34.04
N ARG A 237 -2.93 -6.59 34.77
CA ARG A 237 -4.14 -6.43 35.59
C ARG A 237 -5.35 -6.08 34.72
N PRO A 238 -6.52 -6.73 34.91
CA PRO A 238 -7.71 -6.45 34.11
C PRO A 238 -8.17 -4.97 34.15
N ILE A 239 -8.53 -4.42 32.99
CA ILE A 239 -9.10 -3.06 32.85
C ILE A 239 -10.47 -3.14 32.17
N GLY A 240 -11.50 -2.59 32.83
CA GLY A 240 -12.81 -2.38 32.21
C GLY A 240 -13.52 -3.67 31.76
N ARG A 241 -14.27 -3.60 30.66
CA ARG A 241 -15.03 -4.73 30.09
C ARG A 241 -14.20 -5.54 29.10
N GLN A 242 -14.63 -6.76 28.80
CA GLN A 242 -14.04 -7.62 27.76
C GLN A 242 -14.17 -7.01 26.35
N HIS A 243 -13.26 -7.39 25.45
CA HIS A 243 -13.36 -7.11 24.02
C HIS A 243 -13.94 -8.29 23.25
N GLN A 244 -14.38 -8.04 22.01
CA GLN A 244 -14.96 -9.07 21.13
C GLN A 244 -13.93 -9.86 20.31
N GLY A 245 -12.66 -9.48 20.38
CA GLY A 245 -11.56 -10.23 19.78
C GLY A 245 -10.43 -9.35 19.28
N GLN A 246 -9.22 -9.91 19.27
CA GLN A 246 -7.99 -9.18 18.97
C GLN A 246 -7.86 -8.71 17.52
N MET A 247 -8.59 -9.33 16.58
CA MET A 247 -8.62 -8.96 15.16
C MET A 247 -9.23 -7.57 14.90
N PHE A 248 -10.00 -7.03 15.85
CA PHE A 248 -10.65 -5.72 15.73
C PHE A 248 -9.80 -4.55 16.24
N TYR A 249 -8.59 -4.85 16.70
CA TYR A 249 -7.70 -3.88 17.32
C TYR A 249 -6.34 -3.91 16.64
N THR A 250 -5.70 -2.76 16.54
CA THR A 250 -4.34 -2.61 16.03
C THR A 250 -3.46 -2.00 17.11
N ILE A 251 -2.18 -2.37 17.19
CA ILE A 251 -1.25 -1.75 18.13
C ILE A 251 -1.24 -0.23 17.90
N GLY A 252 -1.29 0.51 19.00
CA GLY A 252 -1.39 1.96 19.08
C GLY A 252 -2.78 2.55 18.79
N GLN A 253 -3.79 1.73 18.44
CA GLN A 253 -5.18 2.16 18.33
C GLN A 253 -5.73 2.54 19.71
N ARG A 254 -6.57 3.58 19.78
CA ARG A 254 -7.32 3.91 21.00
C ARG A 254 -8.36 2.82 21.28
N ALA A 255 -8.26 2.12 22.42
CA ALA A 255 -9.13 0.98 22.75
C ALA A 255 -10.58 1.38 23.07
N ARG A 256 -10.83 2.65 23.43
CA ARG A 256 -12.16 3.22 23.77
C ARG A 256 -12.93 2.40 24.82
N ILE A 257 -12.26 2.07 25.91
CA ILE A 257 -12.85 1.33 27.04
C ILE A 257 -13.72 2.29 27.87
N SER A 258 -15.00 1.94 28.06
CA SER A 258 -15.95 2.73 28.84
C SER A 258 -15.55 2.82 30.31
N GLY A 259 -15.72 3.99 30.92
CA GLY A 259 -15.45 4.23 32.35
C GLY A 259 -14.03 4.68 32.69
N LEU A 260 -13.12 4.75 31.72
CA LEU A 260 -11.78 5.30 31.93
C LEU A 260 -11.76 6.81 31.69
N THR A 261 -11.10 7.54 32.59
CA THR A 261 -10.96 9.00 32.53
C THR A 261 -9.97 9.44 31.44
N GLU A 262 -8.94 8.65 31.19
CA GLU A 262 -7.92 8.93 30.18
C GLU A 262 -7.95 7.96 28.99
N ALA A 263 -7.44 8.42 27.85
CA ALA A 263 -7.39 7.63 26.64
C ALA A 263 -6.35 6.52 26.73
N HIS A 264 -6.82 5.27 26.69
CA HIS A 264 -5.97 4.09 26.63
C HIS A 264 -5.76 3.62 25.18
N PHE A 265 -4.54 3.16 24.91
CA PHE A 265 -4.10 2.70 23.59
C PHE A 265 -3.56 1.29 23.68
N VAL A 266 -3.84 0.46 22.68
CA VAL A 266 -3.34 -0.91 22.59
C VAL A 266 -1.81 -0.89 22.48
N SER A 267 -1.09 -1.56 23.37
CA SER A 267 0.39 -1.66 23.30
C SER A 267 0.85 -3.01 22.79
N ARG A 268 0.15 -4.09 23.14
CA ARG A 268 0.53 -5.47 22.81
C ARG A 268 -0.72 -6.34 22.76
N LYS A 269 -0.66 -7.41 21.97
CA LYS A 269 -1.63 -8.51 21.97
C LYS A 269 -0.89 -9.77 22.43
N ASP A 270 -1.49 -10.50 23.35
CA ASP A 270 -0.90 -11.71 23.93
C ASP A 270 -2.01 -12.73 24.23
N GLY A 271 -2.10 -13.76 23.39
CA GLY A 271 -3.24 -14.68 23.37
C GLY A 271 -4.57 -13.94 23.23
N ASP A 272 -5.49 -14.19 24.16
CA ASP A 272 -6.80 -13.51 24.22
C ASP A 272 -6.74 -12.16 24.95
N ASN A 273 -5.57 -11.75 25.47
CA ASN A 273 -5.43 -10.48 26.17
C ASN A 273 -4.97 -9.36 25.24
N ILE A 274 -5.56 -8.18 25.40
CA ILE A 274 -5.10 -6.95 24.78
C ILE A 274 -4.56 -6.03 25.87
N HIS A 275 -3.23 -5.82 25.85
CA HIS A 275 -2.60 -4.85 26.74
C HIS A 275 -2.91 -3.43 26.26
N VAL A 276 -3.33 -2.59 27.20
CA VAL A 276 -3.63 -1.19 26.95
C VAL A 276 -2.90 -0.30 27.95
N VAL A 277 -2.45 0.86 27.47
CA VAL A 277 -1.66 1.80 28.26
C VAL A 277 -2.18 3.23 28.11
N PRO A 278 -2.06 4.04 29.17
CA PRO A 278 -2.57 5.41 29.16
C PRO A 278 -1.69 6.33 28.30
N GLY A 279 -2.35 7.17 27.51
CA GLY A 279 -1.67 8.21 26.73
C GLY A 279 -0.93 7.69 25.49
N ARG A 280 -0.55 8.63 24.61
CA ARG A 280 0.10 8.30 23.33
C ARG A 280 1.59 8.00 23.44
N SER A 281 2.22 8.45 24.52
CA SER A 281 3.68 8.41 24.71
C SER A 281 4.08 7.43 25.81
N HIS A 282 3.24 6.43 26.12
CA HIS A 282 3.61 5.39 27.07
C HIS A 282 4.80 4.57 26.54
N PRO A 283 5.84 4.27 27.34
CA PRO A 283 7.01 3.51 26.90
C PRO A 283 6.72 2.13 26.28
N ASP A 284 5.61 1.50 26.66
CA ASP A 284 5.19 0.20 26.10
C ASP A 284 4.74 0.29 24.63
N LEU A 285 4.56 1.51 24.07
CA LEU A 285 4.24 1.74 22.66
C LEU A 285 5.49 1.87 21.77
N PHE A 286 6.69 1.77 22.33
CA PHE A 286 7.94 2.01 21.62
C PHE A 286 8.89 0.82 21.81
N CYS A 287 9.57 0.45 20.73
CA CYS A 287 10.66 -0.52 20.73
C CYS A 287 11.79 0.04 19.86
N GLU A 288 12.99 -0.51 20.02
CA GLU A 288 14.18 -0.13 19.24
C GLU A 288 14.51 -1.15 18.15
N THR A 289 13.93 -2.33 18.19
CA THR A 289 14.21 -3.40 17.23
C THR A 289 12.93 -4.06 16.76
N ILE A 290 12.94 -4.51 15.50
CA ILE A 290 11.93 -5.40 14.93
C ILE A 290 12.61 -6.51 14.15
N ILE A 291 11.94 -7.66 14.09
CA ILE A 291 12.32 -8.77 13.22
C ILE A 291 11.36 -8.81 12.04
N CYS A 292 11.92 -8.98 10.85
CA CYS A 292 11.18 -8.99 9.61
C CYS A 292 11.50 -10.19 8.73
N SER A 293 10.49 -10.63 7.99
CA SER A 293 10.59 -11.67 6.97
C SER A 293 10.18 -11.12 5.59
N HIS A 294 10.24 -11.98 4.57
CA HIS A 294 9.79 -11.67 3.21
C HIS A 294 10.41 -10.39 2.61
N LEU A 295 11.71 -10.19 2.83
CA LEU A 295 12.43 -9.07 2.24
C LEU A 295 12.28 -9.10 0.71
N ASN A 296 11.75 -8.02 0.16
CA ASN A 296 11.76 -7.71 -1.27
C ASN A 296 12.71 -6.53 -1.49
N TRP A 297 13.87 -6.79 -2.09
CA TRP A 297 14.83 -5.75 -2.44
C TRP A 297 14.66 -5.33 -3.91
N ILE A 298 14.38 -4.05 -4.13
CA ILE A 298 14.12 -3.49 -5.45
C ILE A 298 15.40 -2.92 -6.05
N ASP A 299 16.29 -2.35 -5.25
CA ASP A 299 17.43 -1.57 -5.76
C ASP A 299 18.67 -2.42 -6.03
N GLY A 300 18.59 -3.23 -7.09
CA GLY A 300 19.71 -4.07 -7.55
C GLY A 300 19.97 -5.25 -6.61
N ASP A 301 21.24 -5.48 -6.30
CA ASP A 301 21.67 -6.53 -5.37
C ASP A 301 21.53 -6.06 -3.93
N LEU A 302 21.24 -7.01 -3.04
CA LEU A 302 21.22 -6.72 -1.62
C LEU A 302 22.63 -6.35 -1.13
N PRO A 303 22.82 -5.21 -0.45
CA PRO A 303 24.14 -4.76 -0.01
C PRO A 303 24.77 -5.73 0.97
N ALA A 304 26.07 -6.02 0.81
CA ALA A 304 26.81 -6.95 1.68
C ALA A 304 26.86 -6.49 3.14
N GLU A 305 26.66 -5.19 3.38
CA GLU A 305 26.57 -4.57 4.70
C GLU A 305 25.47 -5.19 5.58
N VAL A 306 24.42 -5.78 5.00
CA VAL A 306 23.39 -6.50 5.76
C VAL A 306 23.96 -7.69 6.54
N ASP A 307 25.06 -8.28 6.09
CA ASP A 307 25.69 -9.44 6.75
C ASP A 307 26.76 -9.00 7.76
N THR A 308 26.97 -7.69 7.93
CA THR A 308 27.90 -7.12 8.91
C THR A 308 27.22 -6.86 10.25
N ARG A 309 28.02 -6.66 11.30
CA ARG A 309 27.50 -6.30 12.63
C ARG A 309 26.74 -4.98 12.63
N ASP A 310 27.21 -3.99 11.88
CA ASP A 310 26.61 -2.66 11.89
C ASP A 310 25.34 -2.57 11.04
N GLY A 311 25.16 -3.51 10.10
CA GLY A 311 24.02 -3.56 9.18
C GLY A 311 24.05 -2.44 8.14
N PHE A 312 23.20 -2.58 7.12
CA PHE A 312 23.02 -1.57 6.09
C PHE A 312 22.22 -0.38 6.65
N GLN A 313 22.79 0.83 6.59
CA GLN A 313 22.15 2.04 7.12
C GLN A 313 21.18 2.65 6.10
N CYS A 314 19.93 2.88 6.53
CA CYS A 314 18.93 3.50 5.67
C CYS A 314 17.82 4.20 6.48
N LEU A 315 16.86 4.78 5.77
CA LEU A 315 15.64 5.34 6.36
C LEU A 315 14.53 4.29 6.34
N LEU A 316 13.70 4.28 7.36
CA LEU A 316 12.60 3.35 7.58
C LEU A 316 11.27 4.10 7.63
N SER A 317 10.27 3.52 6.98
CA SER A 317 8.86 3.81 7.25
C SER A 317 8.19 2.54 7.76
N VAL A 318 7.67 2.57 8.99
CA VAL A 318 6.98 1.42 9.62
C VAL A 318 5.49 1.35 9.28
N ARG A 319 4.95 2.42 8.68
CA ARG A 319 3.57 2.48 8.18
C ARG A 319 3.41 3.56 7.13
N TYR A 320 2.37 3.48 6.31
CA TYR A 320 2.05 4.56 5.39
C TYR A 320 1.86 5.89 6.13
N ARG A 321 2.56 6.94 5.67
CA ARG A 321 2.60 8.29 6.27
C ARG A 321 3.25 8.39 7.66
N SER A 322 3.98 7.38 8.14
CA SER A 322 4.96 7.67 9.20
C SER A 322 6.09 8.54 8.67
N GLU A 323 6.64 9.37 9.55
CA GLU A 323 7.93 10.01 9.32
C GLU A 323 9.00 8.94 9.08
N LEU A 324 10.00 9.30 8.29
CA LEU A 324 11.14 8.43 8.03
C LEU A 324 12.10 8.50 9.22
N GLY A 325 12.38 7.34 9.84
CA GLY A 325 13.36 7.23 10.91
C GLY A 325 14.63 6.54 10.44
N ARG A 326 15.78 6.87 11.03
CA ARG A 326 17.05 6.19 10.74
C ARG A 326 17.03 4.79 11.32
N CYS A 327 17.52 3.82 10.56
CA CYS A 327 17.65 2.43 11.00
C CYS A 327 18.89 1.75 10.40
N SER A 328 19.20 0.56 10.91
CA SER A 328 20.11 -0.40 10.28
C SER A 328 19.40 -1.72 10.01
N LEU A 329 19.57 -2.26 8.82
CA LEU A 329 19.05 -3.56 8.38
C LEU A 329 20.16 -4.61 8.43
N ARG A 330 19.96 -5.68 9.19
CA ARG A 330 20.93 -6.76 9.38
C ARG A 330 20.29 -8.12 9.16
N ARG A 331 20.94 -9.00 8.39
CA ARG A 331 20.49 -10.39 8.20
C ARG A 331 20.84 -11.21 9.45
N LEU A 332 19.90 -12.06 9.85
CA LEU A 332 20.06 -13.04 10.90
C LEU A 332 20.46 -14.40 10.31
N SER A 333 20.98 -15.28 11.15
CA SER A 333 21.44 -16.62 10.75
C SER A 333 20.33 -17.53 10.20
N ASP A 334 19.08 -17.27 10.60
CA ASP A 334 17.89 -17.99 10.11
C ASP A 334 17.32 -17.41 8.81
N GLY A 335 17.98 -16.38 8.24
CA GLY A 335 17.56 -15.71 7.01
C GLY A 335 16.55 -14.59 7.19
N ARG A 336 16.02 -14.37 8.41
CA ARG A 336 15.22 -13.18 8.73
C ARG A 336 16.11 -11.95 8.83
N PHE A 337 15.49 -10.78 8.98
CA PHE A 337 16.19 -9.51 9.11
C PHE A 337 15.83 -8.82 10.41
N GLU A 338 16.84 -8.37 11.15
CA GLU A 338 16.67 -7.43 12.24
C GLU A 338 16.78 -6.01 11.70
N VAL A 339 15.83 -5.16 12.09
CA VAL A 339 15.91 -3.72 11.87
C VAL A 339 16.08 -3.04 13.22
N ALA A 340 17.24 -2.42 13.44
CA ALA A 340 17.48 -1.60 14.62
C ALA A 340 17.16 -0.14 14.30
N MET A 341 16.16 0.41 14.96
CA MET A 341 15.68 1.78 14.80
C MET A 341 16.46 2.72 15.70
N ARG A 342 17.15 3.70 15.09
CA ARG A 342 17.82 4.78 15.83
C ARG A 342 16.86 5.90 16.22
N ASP A 343 15.86 6.14 15.37
CA ASP A 343 14.77 7.05 15.67
C ASP A 343 13.52 6.22 16.02
N LEU A 344 12.95 6.46 17.20
CA LEU A 344 11.85 5.64 17.73
C LEU A 344 10.55 5.89 16.98
N HIS A 345 9.86 4.80 16.63
CA HIS A 345 8.53 4.85 16.05
C HIS A 345 7.47 4.37 17.05
N ARG A 346 6.40 5.15 17.18
CA ARG A 346 5.24 4.76 17.99
C ARG A 346 4.45 3.65 17.31
N ALA A 347 4.20 2.58 18.06
CA ALA A 347 3.29 1.50 17.74
C ALA A 347 3.66 0.76 16.44
N VAL A 348 4.92 0.32 16.36
CA VAL A 348 5.32 -0.64 15.32
C VAL A 348 4.50 -1.92 15.50
N THR A 349 3.90 -2.41 14.42
CA THR A 349 2.85 -3.43 14.48
C THR A 349 3.20 -4.65 13.62
N PRO A 350 3.29 -5.85 14.21
CA PRO A 350 3.39 -7.09 13.46
C PRO A 350 2.31 -7.26 12.38
N GLY A 351 2.71 -7.72 11.21
CA GLY A 351 1.91 -7.79 9.98
C GLY A 351 1.97 -6.54 9.10
N GLN A 352 2.40 -5.38 9.62
CA GLN A 352 2.62 -4.21 8.78
C GLN A 352 3.90 -4.37 7.93
N THR A 353 4.04 -3.50 6.95
CA THR A 353 5.17 -3.48 6.03
C THR A 353 6.17 -2.41 6.46
N SER A 354 7.41 -2.82 6.70
CA SER A 354 8.55 -1.91 6.87
C SER A 354 9.15 -1.61 5.51
N VAL A 355 9.26 -0.33 5.15
CA VAL A 355 9.80 0.12 3.85
C VAL A 355 11.08 0.90 4.04
N PHE A 356 12.10 0.56 3.26
CA PHE A 356 13.45 1.11 3.37
C PHE A 356 13.72 2.12 2.25
N TYR A 357 14.27 3.28 2.59
CA TYR A 357 14.56 4.36 1.66
C TYR A 357 15.98 4.90 1.83
N SER A 358 16.53 5.45 0.75
CA SER A 358 17.68 6.35 0.81
C SER A 358 17.25 7.76 1.23
N SER A 359 18.23 8.59 1.58
CA SER A 359 18.03 10.02 1.85
C SER A 359 17.52 10.80 0.63
N THR A 360 17.76 10.32 -0.59
CA THR A 360 17.30 10.95 -1.84
C THR A 360 15.91 10.48 -2.28
N GLY A 361 15.31 9.52 -1.57
CA GLY A 361 13.98 9.01 -1.84
C GLY A 361 13.93 7.80 -2.78
N VAL A 362 15.05 7.15 -3.07
CA VAL A 362 15.04 5.79 -3.66
C VAL A 362 14.43 4.82 -2.65
N CYS A 363 13.46 4.02 -3.08
CA CYS A 363 12.88 2.93 -2.31
C CYS A 363 13.73 1.68 -2.54
N PHE A 364 14.46 1.27 -1.51
CA PHE A 364 15.27 0.06 -1.56
C PHE A 364 14.43 -1.22 -1.56
N GLY A 365 13.23 -1.17 -0.99
CA GLY A 365 12.35 -2.33 -0.86
C GLY A 365 11.60 -2.37 0.45
N SER A 366 11.04 -3.53 0.79
CA SER A 366 10.29 -3.73 2.03
C SER A 366 10.44 -5.12 2.62
N ALA A 367 10.04 -5.25 3.89
CA ALA A 367 9.91 -6.51 4.59
C ALA A 367 8.65 -6.49 5.48
N PHE A 368 8.12 -7.66 5.82
CA PHE A 368 6.98 -7.79 6.73
C PHE A 368 7.47 -7.89 8.17
N VAL A 369 6.86 -7.12 9.07
CA VAL A 369 7.19 -7.16 10.49
C VAL A 369 6.59 -8.41 11.10
N ASP A 370 7.42 -9.34 11.55
CA ASP A 370 6.97 -10.55 12.24
C ASP A 370 6.79 -10.28 13.73
N GLU A 371 7.78 -9.62 14.32
CA GLU A 371 7.92 -9.47 15.77
C GLU A 371 8.55 -8.11 16.10
N THR A 372 8.21 -7.58 17.27
CA THR A 372 8.87 -6.42 17.86
C THR A 372 9.77 -6.87 19.00
N GLY A 373 10.95 -6.26 19.15
CA GLY A 373 11.78 -6.45 20.33
C GLY A 373 11.12 -5.92 21.61
N PRO A 374 11.78 -6.08 22.77
CA PRO A 374 11.26 -5.62 24.06
C PRO A 374 10.90 -4.14 24.02
N SER A 375 9.72 -3.79 24.52
CA SER A 375 9.30 -2.40 24.63
C SER A 375 10.21 -1.62 25.58
N LEU A 376 10.24 -0.29 25.47
CA LEU A 376 10.99 0.53 26.43
C LEU A 376 10.49 0.32 27.86
N TYR A 377 9.19 0.08 28.05
CA TYR A 377 8.61 -0.26 29.35
C TYR A 377 9.18 -1.57 29.90
N ALA A 378 9.22 -2.63 29.10
CA ALA A 378 9.81 -3.92 29.50
C ALA A 378 11.31 -3.82 29.85
N GLN A 379 12.00 -2.83 29.27
CA GLN A 379 13.40 -2.51 29.58
C GLN A 379 13.57 -1.57 30.79
N GLY A 380 12.48 -1.12 31.43
CA GLY A 380 12.53 -0.14 32.53
C GLY A 380 12.95 1.27 32.09
N ARG A 381 12.74 1.61 30.81
CA ARG A 381 13.15 2.88 30.19
C ARG A 381 11.95 3.78 29.89
N SER A 382 12.18 5.09 29.96
CA SER A 382 11.22 6.11 29.55
C SER A 382 11.34 6.46 28.07
N VAL A 383 10.28 7.02 27.48
CA VAL A 383 10.33 7.58 26.12
C VAL A 383 11.20 8.85 26.12
N PRO A 384 12.17 9.00 25.22
CA PRO A 384 12.93 10.23 25.05
C PRO A 384 12.03 11.44 24.74
N ILE A 385 12.44 12.62 25.19
CA ILE A 385 11.72 13.87 24.94
C ILE A 385 11.70 14.14 23.42
N GLY A 386 10.52 14.37 22.86
CA GLY A 386 10.33 14.69 21.42
C GLY A 386 9.79 13.55 20.55
N CYS A 387 9.65 12.32 21.07
CA CYS A 387 9.14 11.17 20.29
C CYS A 387 7.59 11.05 20.24
N SER A 388 6.84 12.12 20.50
CA SER A 388 5.36 12.09 20.54
C SER A 388 4.75 12.02 19.14
N GLY A 389 4.52 10.80 18.62
CA GLY A 389 3.94 10.59 17.29
C GLY A 389 2.45 10.94 17.18
N ASP A 390 2.14 11.98 16.41
CA ASP A 390 0.78 12.50 16.16
C ASP A 390 0.06 11.86 14.96
N LEU A 391 0.02 10.53 14.91
CA LEU A 391 -0.66 9.82 13.83
C LEU A 391 -1.83 8.99 14.36
N ILE A 392 -3.01 9.23 13.77
CA ILE A 392 -4.22 8.44 14.03
C ILE A 392 -4.04 7.08 13.35
N ILE A 393 -3.89 6.03 14.17
CA ILE A 393 -3.90 4.65 13.70
C ILE A 393 -5.36 4.27 13.44
N ARG A 394 -5.68 4.03 12.16
CA ARG A 394 -6.96 3.45 11.74
C ARG A 394 -6.72 1.97 11.46
N PRO A 395 -7.61 1.08 11.90
CA PRO A 395 -7.53 -0.33 11.58
C PRO A 395 -7.68 -0.59 10.07
#